data_AF-A0A929XZX8-F1
#
_entry.id   AF-A0A929XZX8-F1
#
_cell.length_a   1.000
_cell.length_b   1.000
_cell.length_c   1.000
_cell.angle_alpha   90.00
_cell.angle_beta   90.00
_cell.angle_gamma   90.00
#
_symmetry.space_group_name_H-M   'P 1'
#
loop_
_entity.id
_entity.type
_entity.pdbx_description
1 polymer ?
#
loop_
_entity_poly.entity_id
_entity_poly.type
_entity_poly.pdbx_seq_one_letter_code
_entity_poly.pdbx_strand_id
1 'polypeptide(L)'
;MSMTKISLKKHIINSLSNLSSDKPGELIGSNKLVFVTAAGIISGYPCEINSKSNPSTLQGLMSMLASISLDGYEENIQSLKDINENDGFILLKDVTINNGPSTFSTPSFFLFFDQVIAVAIGNPEAS
;
A
#
# COMPACT_ATOMS: atom_id res chain seq x y z
N MET A 1 7.26 28.26 2.50
CA MET A 1 7.46 26.92 1.94
C MET A 1 7.53 25.94 3.10
N SER A 2 6.44 25.20 3.35
CA SER A 2 6.50 24.08 4.29
C SER A 2 7.37 23.00 3.63
N MET A 3 8.53 22.68 4.22
CA MET A 3 9.28 21.51 3.79
C MET A 3 8.41 20.29 4.10
N THR A 4 7.87 19.66 3.06
CA THR A 4 7.29 18.32 3.18
C THR A 4 8.37 17.44 3.80
N LYS A 5 8.19 17.02 5.06
CA LYS A 5 9.14 16.12 5.72
C LYS A 5 9.15 14.81 4.93
N ILE A 6 10.21 14.57 4.16
CA ILE A 6 10.37 13.34 3.38
C ILE A 6 10.60 12.21 4.38
N SER A 7 9.68 11.24 4.45
CA SER A 7 9.87 10.03 5.24
C SER A 7 10.66 9.00 4.44
N LEU A 8 11.84 8.61 4.95
CA LEU A 8 12.67 7.56 4.36
C LEU A 8 11.91 6.22 4.29
N LYS A 9 11.06 5.94 5.29
CA LYS A 9 10.21 4.74 5.29
C LYS A 9 9.27 4.74 4.09
N LYS A 10 8.54 5.83 3.85
CA LYS A 10 7.66 5.97 2.67
C LYS A 10 8.45 5.86 1.37
N HIS A 11 9.62 6.49 1.31
CA HIS A 11 10.47 6.44 0.12
C HIS A 11 10.85 5.00 -0.24
N ILE A 12 11.34 4.21 0.74
CA ILE A 12 11.69 2.81 0.53
C ILE A 12 10.47 1.98 0.10
N ILE A 13 9.33 2.14 0.77
CA ILE A 13 8.10 1.40 0.42
C ILE A 13 7.68 1.71 -1.01
N ASN A 14 7.68 2.98 -1.42
CA ASN A 14 7.32 3.38 -2.77
C ASN A 14 8.34 2.86 -3.81
N SER A 15 9.64 2.91 -3.50
CA SER A 15 10.68 2.35 -4.36
C SER A 15 10.51 0.85 -4.58
N LEU A 16 10.22 0.09 -3.52
CA LEU A 16 9.97 -1.35 -3.63
C LEU A 16 8.66 -1.65 -4.36
N SER A 17 7.64 -0.79 -4.21
CA SER A 17 6.36 -0.94 -4.89
C SER A 17 6.52 -0.86 -6.42
N ASN A 18 7.38 0.03 -6.90
CA ASN A 18 7.69 0.12 -8.34
C ASN A 18 8.44 -1.10 -8.88
N LEU A 19 9.02 -1.92 -8.01
CA LEU A 19 9.70 -3.17 -8.36
C LEU A 19 8.78 -4.40 -8.22
N SER A 20 7.62 -4.25 -7.58
CA SER A 20 6.61 -5.30 -7.46
C SER A 20 5.63 -5.19 -8.61
N SER A 21 5.43 -6.31 -9.31
CA SER A 21 4.59 -6.36 -10.50
C SER A 21 3.86 -7.69 -10.55
N ASP A 22 2.59 -7.64 -10.91
CA ASP A 22 1.80 -8.81 -11.30
C ASP A 22 2.06 -9.22 -12.76
N LYS A 23 2.89 -8.46 -13.49
CA LYS A 23 3.16 -8.70 -14.92
C LYS A 23 4.23 -9.80 -15.11
N PRO A 24 3.92 -10.86 -15.87
CA PRO A 24 4.92 -11.86 -16.23
C PRO A 24 5.99 -11.26 -17.15
N GLY A 25 7.27 -11.53 -16.87
CA GLY A 25 8.40 -11.21 -17.76
C GLY A 25 9.33 -10.07 -17.32
N GLU A 26 9.06 -9.40 -16.19
CA GLU A 26 10.01 -8.47 -15.56
C GLU A 26 11.04 -9.24 -14.72
N LEU A 27 12.27 -8.71 -14.58
CA LEU A 27 13.41 -9.34 -13.87
C LEU A 27 13.09 -9.79 -12.42
N ILE A 28 11.99 -9.29 -11.86
CA ILE A 28 11.45 -9.56 -10.53
C ILE A 28 10.04 -10.14 -10.72
N GLY A 29 9.93 -11.31 -11.36
CA GLY A 29 8.66 -11.93 -11.69
C GLY A 29 7.74 -12.12 -10.47
N SER A 30 6.45 -11.77 -10.62
CA SER A 30 5.33 -12.08 -9.71
C SER A 30 5.61 -11.96 -8.21
N ASN A 31 6.49 -11.05 -7.79
CA ASN A 31 6.81 -10.90 -6.37
C ASN A 31 5.83 -9.93 -5.72
N LYS A 32 5.24 -10.37 -4.61
CA LYS A 32 4.40 -9.54 -3.75
C LYS A 32 5.28 -8.58 -2.96
N LEU A 33 4.73 -7.43 -2.62
CA LEU A 33 5.21 -6.68 -1.47
C LEU A 33 4.86 -7.48 -0.21
N VAL A 34 5.80 -7.58 0.70
CA VAL A 34 5.64 -8.27 1.99
C VAL A 34 5.92 -7.26 3.09
N PHE A 35 4.92 -7.01 3.93
CA PHE A 35 4.98 -6.07 5.03
C PHE A 35 4.91 -6.82 6.35
N VAL A 36 5.82 -6.49 7.25
CA VAL A 36 5.76 -6.94 8.65
C VAL A 36 5.09 -5.84 9.46
N THR A 37 4.04 -6.21 10.16
CA THR A 37 3.27 -5.35 11.08
C THR A 37 3.18 -6.00 12.45
N ALA A 38 2.73 -5.26 13.45
CA ALA A 38 2.46 -5.82 14.78
C ALA A 38 1.38 -6.92 14.76
N ALA A 39 0.47 -6.88 13.78
CA ALA A 39 -0.61 -7.85 13.63
C ALA A 39 -0.23 -9.08 12.78
N GLY A 40 0.99 -9.13 12.25
CA GLY A 40 1.47 -10.21 11.39
C GLY A 40 2.01 -9.72 10.04
N ILE A 41 2.02 -10.63 9.08
CA ILE A 41 2.56 -10.41 7.73
C ILE A 41 1.41 -10.09 6.77
N ILE A 42 1.53 -8.98 6.06
CA ILE A 42 0.60 -8.58 4.99
C ILE A 42 1.35 -8.67 3.68
N SER A 43 0.80 -9.37 2.69
CA SER A 43 1.41 -9.47 1.37
C SER A 43 0.41 -9.22 0.27
N GLY A 44 0.83 -8.62 -0.84
CA GLY A 44 -0.03 -8.33 -1.99
C GLY A 44 0.72 -7.56 -3.07
N TYR A 45 0.01 -7.15 -4.11
CA TYR A 45 0.57 -6.29 -5.16
C TYR A 45 0.16 -4.84 -4.94
N PRO A 46 1.01 -3.86 -5.32
CA PRO A 46 0.58 -2.48 -5.35
C PRO A 46 -0.62 -2.33 -6.29
N CYS A 47 -1.60 -1.55 -5.86
CA CYS A 47 -2.77 -1.20 -6.65
C CYS A 47 -2.61 0.22 -7.17
N GLU A 48 -2.86 0.42 -8.47
CA GLU A 48 -2.92 1.76 -9.04
C GLU A 48 -4.11 2.53 -8.47
N ILE A 49 -3.87 3.75 -8.04
CA ILE A 49 -4.90 4.68 -7.55
C ILE A 49 -5.38 5.50 -8.74
N ASN A 50 -6.67 5.39 -9.07
CA ASN A 50 -7.24 6.04 -10.23
C ASN A 50 -8.72 6.38 -9.97
N SER A 51 -9.06 7.68 -10.05
CA SER A 51 -10.43 8.19 -9.89
C SER A 51 -11.42 7.67 -10.94
N LYS A 52 -10.93 7.16 -12.08
CA LYS A 52 -11.74 6.58 -13.17
C LYS A 52 -11.85 5.06 -13.09
N SER A 53 -11.39 4.45 -12.00
CA SER A 53 -11.53 3.02 -11.75
C SER A 53 -12.99 2.60 -11.75
N ASN A 54 -13.28 1.37 -12.21
CA ASN A 54 -14.64 0.86 -12.29
C ASN A 54 -15.23 0.63 -10.88
N PRO A 55 -16.25 1.39 -10.44
CA PRO A 55 -16.82 1.25 -9.10
C PRO A 55 -17.65 -0.05 -8.93
N SER A 56 -17.90 -0.81 -10.01
CA SER A 56 -18.63 -2.06 -9.94
C SER A 56 -17.80 -3.24 -9.39
N THR A 57 -16.50 -3.05 -9.16
CA THR A 57 -15.64 -4.04 -8.49
C THR A 57 -15.15 -3.48 -7.16
N LEU A 58 -14.97 -4.33 -6.14
CA LEU A 58 -14.46 -3.89 -4.83
C LEU A 58 -13.09 -3.20 -4.96
N GLN A 59 -12.21 -3.74 -5.80
CA GLN A 59 -10.91 -3.14 -6.07
C GLN A 59 -11.03 -1.75 -6.71
N GLY A 60 -11.89 -1.60 -7.73
CA GLY A 60 -12.06 -0.32 -8.41
C GLY A 60 -12.75 0.72 -7.54
N LEU A 61 -13.70 0.31 -6.70
CA LEU A 61 -14.31 1.17 -5.67
C LEU A 61 -13.25 1.67 -4.66
N MET A 62 -12.39 0.77 -4.16
CA MET A 62 -11.33 1.15 -3.21
C MET A 62 -10.28 2.07 -3.84
N SER A 63 -9.91 1.85 -5.10
CA SER A 63 -9.02 2.74 -5.87
C SER A 63 -9.64 4.13 -6.07
N MET A 64 -10.93 4.20 -6.39
CA MET A 64 -11.66 5.47 -6.51
C MET A 64 -11.74 6.20 -5.16
N LEU A 65 -12.06 5.49 -4.08
CA LEU A 65 -12.07 6.04 -2.72
C LEU A 65 -10.70 6.55 -2.29
N ALA A 66 -9.62 5.82 -2.64
CA ALA A 66 -8.25 6.25 -2.39
C ALA A 66 -7.94 7.58 -3.09
N SER A 67 -8.32 7.71 -4.37
CA SER A 67 -8.11 8.94 -5.15
C SER A 67 -8.86 10.12 -4.54
N ILE A 68 -10.16 9.97 -4.27
CA ILE A 68 -10.99 11.04 -3.69
C ILE A 68 -10.46 11.46 -2.32
N SER A 69 -10.01 10.49 -1.52
CA SER A 69 -9.47 10.75 -0.18
C SER A 69 -8.14 11.51 -0.25
N LEU A 70 -7.27 11.18 -1.21
CA LEU A 70 -6.01 11.90 -1.43
C LEU A 70 -6.26 13.32 -1.90
N ASP A 71 -7.13 13.52 -2.88
CA ASP A 71 -7.50 14.85 -3.40
C ASP A 71 -8.04 15.73 -2.26
N GLY A 72 -9.01 15.22 -1.49
CA GLY A 72 -9.57 15.93 -0.34
C GLY A 72 -8.55 16.14 0.78
N TYR A 73 -7.61 15.22 0.98
CA TYR A 73 -6.55 15.38 1.97
C TYR A 73 -5.58 16.50 1.59
N GLU A 74 -5.12 16.54 0.34
CA GLU A 74 -4.19 17.56 -0.16
C GLU A 74 -4.78 18.97 -0.11
N GLU A 75 -6.07 19.13 -0.40
CA GLU A 75 -6.78 20.41 -0.28
C GLU A 75 -6.81 20.94 1.17
N ASN A 76 -6.86 20.04 2.14
CA ASN A 76 -7.02 20.39 3.56
C ASN A 76 -5.72 20.33 4.37
N ILE A 77 -4.65 19.75 3.82
CA ILE A 77 -3.40 19.45 4.53
C ILE A 77 -2.72 20.70 5.11
N GLN A 78 -2.86 21.86 4.45
CA GLN A 78 -2.28 23.12 4.89
C GLN A 78 -2.89 23.65 6.20
N SER A 79 -4.09 23.18 6.57
CA SER A 79 -4.75 23.51 7.83
C SER A 79 -4.29 22.63 9.01
N LEU A 80 -3.61 21.52 8.72
CA LEU A 80 -3.15 20.56 9.74
C LEU A 80 -1.76 21.00 10.24
N LYS A 81 -1.69 21.40 11.52
CA LYS A 81 -0.45 21.90 12.14
C LYS A 81 0.59 20.81 12.41
N ASP A 82 0.16 19.57 12.65
CA ASP A 82 1.03 18.48 13.07
C ASP A 82 0.68 17.17 12.36
N ILE A 83 1.26 16.96 11.19
CA ILE A 83 1.10 15.71 10.43
C ILE A 83 2.24 14.77 10.78
N ASN A 84 1.90 13.52 11.08
CA ASN A 84 2.88 12.47 11.32
C ASN A 84 3.76 12.27 10.07
N GLU A 85 5.08 12.13 10.24
CA GLU A 85 6.00 11.85 9.14
C GLU A 85 5.63 10.58 8.35
N ASN A 86 4.98 9.61 9.00
CA ASN A 86 4.51 8.35 8.44
C ASN A 86 3.01 8.37 8.09
N ASP A 87 2.38 9.54 8.00
CA ASP A 87 0.97 9.65 7.60
C ASP A 87 0.73 9.20 6.14
N GLY A 88 -0.42 8.60 5.85
CA GLY A 88 -0.76 8.09 4.53
C GLY A 88 -0.65 6.57 4.41
N PHE A 89 -0.82 6.07 3.18
CA PHE A 89 -1.07 4.66 2.94
C PHE A 89 -0.47 4.16 1.62
N ILE A 90 -0.40 2.85 1.49
CA ILE A 90 -0.31 2.13 0.21
C ILE A 90 -1.58 1.31 0.00
N LEU A 91 -2.16 1.39 -1.20
CA LEU A 91 -3.27 0.55 -1.60
C LEU A 91 -2.71 -0.74 -2.22
N LEU A 92 -3.15 -1.88 -1.70
CA LEU A 92 -2.75 -3.19 -2.17
C LEU A 92 -3.94 -3.93 -2.80
N LYS A 93 -3.63 -4.85 -3.70
CA LYS A 93 -4.56 -5.82 -4.30
C LYS A 93 -4.09 -7.26 -4.09
N ASP A 94 -5.02 -8.20 -4.18
CA ASP A 94 -4.78 -9.64 -3.99
C ASP A 94 -4.02 -9.92 -2.69
N VAL A 95 -4.54 -9.33 -1.62
CA VAL A 95 -3.85 -9.26 -0.33
C VAL A 95 -4.08 -10.53 0.46
N THR A 96 -3.03 -11.02 1.09
CA THR A 96 -3.06 -12.09 2.09
C THR A 96 -2.48 -11.57 3.39
N ILE A 97 -3.25 -11.70 4.46
CA ILE A 97 -2.89 -11.32 5.83
C ILE A 97 -2.72 -12.60 6.64
N ASN A 98 -1.51 -12.82 7.14
CA ASN A 98 -1.17 -13.94 8.00
C ASN A 98 -0.82 -13.40 9.39
N ASN A 99 -1.61 -13.74 10.40
CA ASN A 99 -1.39 -13.33 11.80
C ASN A 99 -0.85 -14.46 12.69
N GLY A 100 -0.35 -15.54 12.10
CA GLY A 100 0.07 -16.77 12.79
C GLY A 100 -0.97 -17.88 12.62
N PRO A 101 -1.98 -17.97 13.50
CA PRO A 101 -2.94 -19.07 13.47
C PRO A 101 -4.03 -18.92 12.39
N SER A 102 -4.18 -17.74 11.80
CA SER A 102 -5.17 -17.51 10.75
C SER A 102 -4.61 -16.74 9.56
N THR A 103 -5.14 -17.11 8.39
CA THR A 103 -4.87 -16.44 7.13
C THR A 103 -6.20 -15.95 6.56
N PHE A 104 -6.23 -14.69 6.16
CA PHE A 104 -7.37 -14.08 5.49
C PHE A 104 -6.90 -13.39 4.21
N SER A 105 -7.72 -13.49 3.15
CA SER A 105 -7.44 -12.86 1.87
C SER A 105 -8.52 -11.84 1.54
N THR A 106 -8.09 -10.68 1.01
CA THR A 106 -8.99 -9.61 0.58
C THR A 106 -8.55 -9.06 -0.79
N PRO A 107 -9.50 -8.74 -1.69
CA PRO A 107 -9.18 -8.22 -3.02
C PRO A 107 -8.50 -6.84 -2.99
N SER A 108 -8.71 -6.06 -1.91
CA SER A 108 -8.11 -4.74 -1.75
C SER A 108 -7.90 -4.40 -0.27
N PHE A 109 -6.82 -3.67 0.03
CA PHE A 109 -6.46 -3.32 1.41
C PHE A 109 -5.69 -2.00 1.47
N PHE A 110 -6.12 -1.08 2.34
CA PHE A 110 -5.34 0.10 2.72
C PHE A 110 -4.36 -0.29 3.83
N LEU A 111 -3.06 -0.21 3.54
CA LEU A 111 -2.02 -0.36 4.55
C LEU A 111 -1.46 1.02 4.90
N PHE A 112 -1.72 1.49 6.11
CA PHE A 112 -1.18 2.75 6.62
C PHE A 112 0.31 2.61 6.98
N PHE A 113 1.13 3.60 6.61
CA PHE A 113 2.60 3.49 6.75
C PHE A 113 3.09 3.51 8.20
N ASP A 114 2.31 4.07 9.12
CA ASP A 114 2.58 4.07 10.56
C ASP A 114 2.49 2.66 11.17
N GLN A 115 1.74 1.74 10.55
CA GLN A 115 1.61 0.35 10.97
C GLN A 115 2.72 -0.57 10.43
N VAL A 116 3.57 -0.07 9.53
CA VAL A 116 4.63 -0.86 8.89
C VAL A 116 5.92 -0.83 9.71
N ILE A 117 6.37 -2.01 10.12
CA ILE A 117 7.65 -2.21 10.83
C ILE A 117 8.77 -2.48 9.82
N ALA A 118 8.52 -3.35 8.84
CA ALA A 118 9.47 -3.69 7.79
C ALA A 118 8.76 -3.99 6.46
N VAL A 119 9.49 -3.88 5.35
CA VAL A 119 9.02 -4.16 4.00
C VAL A 119 10.06 -4.98 3.24
N ALA A 120 9.60 -5.92 2.41
CA ALA A 120 10.40 -6.76 1.53
C ALA A 120 9.65 -7.02 0.22
N ILE A 121 10.37 -7.59 -0.76
CA ILE A 121 9.80 -8.12 -1.99
C ILE A 121 10.02 -9.63 -1.98
N GLY A 122 8.99 -10.42 -2.27
CA GLY A 122 9.12 -11.86 -2.39
C GLY A 122 7.79 -12.58 -2.56
N ASN A 123 7.84 -13.90 -2.56
CA ASN A 123 6.65 -14.74 -2.58
C ASN A 123 6.59 -15.58 -1.29
N PRO A 124 5.81 -15.16 -0.27
CA PRO A 124 5.73 -15.88 1.00
C PRO A 124 5.05 -17.26 0.89
N GLU A 125 4.43 -17.57 -0.25
CA GLU A 125 3.79 -18.87 -0.51
C GLU A 125 4.72 -19.84 -1.27
N ALA A 126 5.89 -19.38 -1.76
CA ALA A 126 6.89 -20.22 -2.38
C ALA A 126 7.80 -20.84 -1.30
N SER A 127 7.33 -21.91 -0.67
CA SER A 127 8.16 -22.85 0.10
C SER A 127 8.41 -24.11 -0.71
#